data_AF-A0A497DC30-F1
#
_entry.id   AF-A0A497DC30-F1
#
_cell.length_a   1.000
_cell.length_b   1.000
_cell.length_c   1.000
_cell.angle_alpha   90.00
_cell.angle_beta   90.00
_cell.angle_gamma   90.00
#
_symmetry.space_group_name_H-M   'P 1'
#
loop_
_entity.id
_entity.type
_entity.pdbx_description
1 polymer ?
#
loop_
_entity_poly.entity_id
_entity_poly.type
_entity_poly.pdbx_seq_one_letter_code
_entity_poly.pdbx_strand_id
1 'polypeptide(L)'
;LFKWLHPDIGTAMGLFFSNRSRLANVARQKVKRKQIPLEEEMLYQYAMRKLELMPDIDYFVFGHRHITVNTAIKEHSSLVILGDWLTHFTYGVLDNGEFSIKVFEE
;
A
#
# COMPACT_ATOMS: atom_id res chain seq x y z
N LEU A 1 -8.24 32.91 2.54
CA LEU A 1 -9.03 32.30 3.64
C LEU A 1 -8.65 32.88 5.00
N PHE A 2 -7.42 32.69 5.49
CA PHE A 2 -6.98 33.19 6.82
C PHE A 2 -6.81 34.72 6.95
N LYS A 3 -6.93 35.47 5.85
CA LYS A 3 -6.99 36.95 5.86
C LYS A 3 -8.42 37.48 6.06
N TRP A 4 -9.44 36.64 5.89
CA TRP A 4 -10.87 36.99 5.99
C TRP A 4 -11.58 36.20 7.09
N LEU A 5 -11.06 35.02 7.45
CA LEU A 5 -11.57 34.16 8.50
C LEU A 5 -10.52 34.08 9.62
N HIS A 6 -10.95 34.31 10.87
CA HIS A 6 -10.06 34.23 12.03
C HIS A 6 -9.34 32.87 12.07
N PRO A 7 -8.02 32.84 12.34
CA PRO A 7 -7.23 31.61 12.33
C PRO A 7 -7.82 30.48 13.16
N ASP A 8 -8.44 30.79 14.30
CA ASP A 8 -9.06 29.80 15.19
C ASP A 8 -10.26 29.11 14.54
N ILE A 9 -11.09 29.86 13.81
CA ILE A 9 -12.26 29.33 13.11
C ILE A 9 -11.80 28.48 11.92
N GLY A 10 -10.82 28.97 11.15
CA GLY A 10 -10.24 28.23 10.04
C GLY A 10 -9.60 26.92 10.49
N THR A 11 -8.87 26.94 11.61
CA THR A 11 -8.24 25.75 12.22
C THR A 11 -9.29 24.76 12.72
N ALA A 12 -10.32 25.23 13.43
CA ALA A 12 -11.41 24.38 13.92
C ALA A 12 -12.17 23.69 12.77
N MET A 13 -12.47 24.44 11.69
CA MET A 13 -13.09 23.88 10.49
C MET A 13 -12.18 22.86 9.81
N GLY A 14 -10.89 23.16 9.67
CA GLY A 14 -9.90 22.23 9.11
C GLY A 14 -9.83 20.92 9.89
N LEU A 15 -9.76 20.99 11.22
CA LEU A 15 -9.77 19.82 12.10
C LEU A 15 -11.08 19.03 11.99
N PHE A 16 -12.22 19.70 11.94
CA PHE A 16 -13.53 19.05 11.79
C PHE A 16 -13.63 18.26 10.47
N PHE A 17 -13.28 18.88 9.35
CA PHE A 17 -13.31 18.20 8.05
C PHE A 17 -12.26 17.10 7.94
N SER A 18 -11.06 17.32 8.48
CA SER A 18 -10.00 16.31 8.54
C SER A 18 -10.42 15.07 9.32
N ASN A 19 -11.01 15.26 10.52
CA ASN A 19 -11.49 14.16 11.34
C ASN A 19 -12.62 13.38 10.65
N ARG A 20 -13.58 14.07 10.03
CA ARG A 20 -14.67 13.42 9.31
C ARG A 20 -14.18 12.65 8.07
N SER A 21 -13.22 13.22 7.34
CA SER A 21 -12.54 12.55 6.22
C SER A 21 -11.81 11.29 6.69
N ARG A 22 -11.05 11.38 7.78
CA ARG A 22 -10.36 10.24 8.39
C ARG A 22 -11.34 9.12 8.77
N LEU A 23 -12.43 9.44 9.47
CA LEU A 23 -13.44 8.45 9.85
C LEU A 23 -14.09 7.77 8.63
N ALA A 24 -14.42 8.54 7.59
CA ALA A 24 -14.94 7.99 6.34
C ALA A 24 -13.93 7.07 5.63
N ASN A 25 -12.65 7.45 5.63
CA ASN A 25 -11.58 6.64 5.04
C ASN A 25 -11.34 5.35 5.84
N VAL A 26 -11.37 5.39 7.17
CA VAL A 26 -11.28 4.19 8.03
C VAL A 26 -12.45 3.25 7.77
N ALA A 27 -13.68 3.77 7.68
CA ALA A 27 -14.85 2.96 7.36
C ALA A 27 -14.74 2.32 5.95
N ARG A 28 -14.30 3.09 4.94
CA ARG A 28 -14.04 2.58 3.59
C ARG A 28 -12.93 1.53 3.56
N GLN A 29 -11.85 1.72 4.31
CA GLN A 29 -10.76 0.73 4.42
C GLN A 29 -11.25 -0.57 5.06
N LYS A 30 -12.08 -0.51 6.12
CA LYS A 30 -12.72 -1.72 6.69
C LYS A 30 -13.57 -2.47 5.66
N VAL A 31 -14.27 -1.77 4.77
CA VAL A 31 -15.05 -2.40 3.68
C VAL A 31 -14.13 -2.97 2.59
N LYS A 32 -13.06 -2.26 2.20
CA LYS A 32 -12.05 -2.72 1.22
C LYS A 32 -11.16 -3.87 1.72
N ARG A 33 -11.13 -4.13 3.04
CA ARG A 33 -10.51 -5.32 3.63
C ARG A 33 -11.30 -6.61 3.39
N LYS A 34 -12.50 -6.56 2.76
CA LYS A 34 -13.04 -7.75 2.09
C LYS A 34 -11.98 -8.21 1.08
N GLN A 35 -11.38 -9.36 1.34
CA GLN A 35 -10.30 -9.94 0.54
C GLN A 35 -10.77 -10.05 -0.91
N ILE A 36 -10.31 -9.13 -1.75
CA ILE A 36 -10.38 -9.28 -3.20
C ILE A 36 -9.44 -10.46 -3.50
N PRO A 37 -9.88 -11.49 -4.24
CA PRO A 37 -9.00 -12.55 -4.70
C PRO A 37 -7.76 -11.94 -5.36
N LEU A 38 -6.58 -12.52 -5.14
CA LEU A 38 -5.33 -11.96 -5.67
C LEU A 38 -5.39 -11.78 -7.20
N GLU A 39 -6.04 -12.71 -7.89
CA GLU A 39 -6.22 -12.66 -9.34
C GLU A 39 -7.03 -11.45 -9.81
N GLU A 40 -7.95 -10.92 -8.99
CA GLU A 40 -8.72 -9.71 -9.30
C GLU A 40 -7.97 -8.41 -8.90
N GLU A 41 -6.81 -8.55 -8.26
CA GLU A 41 -6.02 -7.43 -7.76
C GLU A 41 -5.29 -6.73 -8.91
N MET A 42 -5.38 -5.40 -8.97
CA MET A 42 -4.86 -4.62 -10.10
C MET A 42 -3.33 -4.74 -10.26
N LEU A 43 -2.58 -4.84 -9.16
CA LEU A 43 -1.11 -4.95 -9.22
C LEU A 43 -0.70 -6.34 -9.69
N TYR A 44 -1.38 -7.40 -9.23
CA TYR A 44 -1.24 -8.74 -9.78
C TYR A 44 -1.47 -8.79 -11.29
N GLN A 45 -2.60 -8.25 -11.76
CA GLN A 45 -2.92 -8.20 -13.19
C GLN A 45 -1.89 -7.40 -14.00
N TYR A 46 -1.36 -6.31 -13.44
CA TYR A 46 -0.29 -5.55 -14.06
C TYR A 46 1.02 -6.36 -14.13
N ALA A 47 1.40 -7.03 -13.04
CA ALA A 47 2.60 -7.87 -13.00
C ALA A 47 2.51 -8.99 -14.03
N MET A 48 1.36 -9.68 -14.14
CA MET A 48 1.14 -10.71 -15.16
C MET A 48 1.32 -10.19 -16.59
N ARG A 49 0.70 -9.06 -16.94
CA ARG A 49 0.88 -8.44 -18.27
C ARG A 49 2.33 -8.03 -18.55
N LYS A 50 3.07 -7.60 -17.52
CA LYS A 50 4.48 -7.24 -17.68
C LYS A 50 5.37 -8.47 -17.82
N LEU A 51 5.05 -9.54 -17.12
CA LEU A 51 5.77 -10.80 -17.20
C LEU A 51 5.62 -11.47 -18.57
N GLU A 52 4.49 -11.26 -19.26
CA GLU A 52 4.31 -11.68 -20.67
C GLU A 52 5.29 -10.97 -21.63
N LEU A 53 5.61 -9.70 -21.36
CA LEU A 53 6.51 -8.90 -22.19
C LEU A 53 7.99 -9.07 -21.81
N MET A 54 8.24 -9.35 -20.53
CA MET A 54 9.56 -9.42 -19.91
C MET A 54 9.61 -10.64 -18.98
N PRO A 55 9.85 -11.85 -19.52
CA PRO A 55 9.75 -13.09 -18.76
C PRO A 55 10.84 -13.25 -17.69
N ASP A 56 11.95 -12.50 -17.80
CA ASP A 56 13.12 -12.58 -16.93
C ASP A 56 13.02 -11.68 -15.68
N ILE A 57 11.83 -11.20 -15.31
CA ILE A 57 11.63 -10.39 -14.10
C ILE A 57 11.42 -11.31 -12.89
N ASP A 58 12.36 -11.27 -11.94
CA ASP A 58 12.27 -12.06 -10.71
C ASP A 58 11.32 -11.48 -9.66
N TYR A 59 11.23 -10.15 -9.55
CA TYR A 59 10.43 -9.49 -8.51
C TYR A 59 9.65 -8.28 -9.01
N PHE A 60 8.35 -8.26 -8.69
CA PHE A 60 7.50 -7.08 -8.82
C PHE A 60 7.22 -6.49 -7.43
N VAL A 61 7.86 -5.37 -7.11
CA VAL A 61 7.73 -4.73 -5.79
C VAL A 61 6.83 -3.49 -5.88
N PHE A 62 5.76 -3.47 -5.08
CA PHE A 62 4.78 -2.39 -5.02
C PHE A 62 4.57 -1.86 -3.60
N GLY A 63 4.02 -0.65 -3.49
CA GLY A 63 3.55 -0.06 -2.24
C GLY A 63 2.10 0.38 -2.34
N HIS A 64 1.74 1.50 -1.69
CA HIS A 64 0.44 2.19 -1.77
C HIS A 64 -0.77 1.44 -1.18
N ARG A 65 -0.78 0.10 -1.18
CA ARG A 65 -1.91 -0.70 -0.67
C ARG A 65 -1.95 -0.81 0.86
N HIS A 66 -0.85 -0.49 1.57
CA HIS A 66 -0.74 -0.63 3.02
C HIS A 66 -1.14 -2.04 3.51
N ILE A 67 -0.74 -3.06 2.74
CA ILE A 67 -0.91 -4.48 3.05
C ILE A 67 0.39 -5.18 2.69
N THR A 68 0.80 -6.15 3.49
CA THR A 68 1.98 -6.95 3.21
C THR A 68 1.60 -8.19 2.43
N VAL A 69 2.12 -8.34 1.20
CA VAL A 69 1.93 -9.52 0.35
C VAL A 69 3.28 -9.95 -0.19
N ASN A 70 3.57 -11.24 -0.11
CA ASN A 70 4.69 -11.85 -0.82
C ASN A 70 4.18 -13.19 -1.37
N THR A 71 4.01 -13.28 -2.69
CA THR A 71 3.53 -14.50 -3.33
C THR A 71 4.28 -14.78 -4.62
N ALA A 72 4.52 -16.05 -4.91
CA ALA A 72 4.98 -16.48 -6.24
C ALA A 72 3.85 -16.31 -7.26
N ILE A 73 4.15 -15.68 -8.39
CA ILE A 73 3.24 -15.53 -9.53
C ILE A 73 3.65 -16.41 -10.73
N LYS A 74 4.91 -16.89 -10.73
CA LYS A 74 5.46 -17.88 -11.69
C LYS A 74 6.66 -18.60 -11.06
N GLU A 75 7.22 -19.62 -11.73
CA GLU A 75 8.34 -20.43 -11.21
C GLU A 75 9.54 -19.60 -10.72
N HIS A 76 9.85 -18.50 -11.41
CA HIS A 76 10.96 -17.61 -11.08
C HIS A 76 10.52 -16.15 -10.91
N SER A 77 9.26 -15.90 -10.56
CA SER A 77 8.77 -14.52 -10.41
C SER A 77 7.84 -14.37 -9.22
N SER A 78 8.07 -13.34 -8.40
CA SER A 78 7.32 -13.05 -7.18
C SER A 78 6.69 -11.65 -7.21
N LEU A 79 5.46 -11.57 -6.74
CA LEU A 79 4.77 -10.32 -6.46
C LEU A 79 4.92 -9.97 -4.98
N VAL A 80 5.47 -8.79 -4.73
CA VAL A 80 5.68 -8.23 -3.41
C VAL A 80 4.93 -6.91 -3.28
N ILE A 81 4.08 -6.81 -2.26
CA ILE A 81 3.42 -5.55 -1.87
C ILE A 81 3.88 -5.24 -0.45
N LEU A 82 4.54 -4.09 -0.30
CA LEU A 82 4.99 -3.57 0.99
C LEU A 82 3.79 -3.06 1.80
N GLY A 83 3.87 -3.28 3.11
CA GLY A 83 2.97 -2.67 4.08
C GLY A 83 3.26 -1.18 4.25
N ASP A 84 3.30 -0.72 5.50
CA ASP A 84 3.54 0.69 5.81
C ASP A 84 4.20 0.88 7.16
N TRP A 85 4.80 2.05 7.34
CA TRP A 85 5.47 2.48 8.56
C TRP A 85 4.55 3.00 9.68
N LEU A 86 3.22 2.96 9.51
CA LEU A 86 2.26 3.43 10.52
C LEU A 86 1.67 2.27 11.32
N THR A 87 1.53 1.11 10.69
CA THR A 87 0.81 -0.05 11.24
C THR A 87 1.57 -1.35 11.10
N HIS A 88 2.28 -1.57 9.99
CA HIS A 88 2.97 -2.84 9.72
C HIS A 88 4.47 -2.78 10.03
N PHE A 89 5.07 -1.59 10.03
CA PHE A 89 6.52 -1.35 10.20
C PHE A 89 7.39 -2.22 9.30
N THR A 90 6.91 -2.56 8.09
CA THR A 90 7.62 -3.43 7.15
C THR A 90 8.50 -2.66 6.19
N TYR A 91 9.65 -3.24 5.83
CA TYR A 91 10.56 -2.75 4.79
C TYR A 91 11.06 -3.91 3.92
N GLY A 92 11.45 -3.61 2.68
CA GLY A 92 12.06 -4.57 1.77
C GLY A 92 13.57 -4.59 1.91
N VAL A 93 14.16 -5.80 1.87
CA VAL A 93 15.61 -6.01 1.80
C VAL A 93 15.90 -6.84 0.57
N LEU A 94 16.69 -6.28 -0.34
CA LEU A 94 17.26 -7.00 -1.47
C LEU A 94 18.72 -7.27 -1.15
N ASP A 95 19.07 -8.53 -0.91
CA ASP A 95 20.44 -8.97 -0.59
C ASP A 95 20.80 -10.20 -1.42
N ASN A 96 21.97 -10.19 -2.05
CA ASN A 96 22.44 -11.25 -2.95
C ASN A 96 21.44 -11.70 -4.03
N GLY A 97 20.59 -10.79 -4.50
CA GLY A 97 19.54 -11.09 -5.49
C GLY A 97 18.26 -11.67 -4.90
N GLU A 98 18.20 -11.91 -3.60
CA GLU A 98 17.00 -12.37 -2.90
C GLU A 98 16.26 -11.19 -2.27
N PHE A 99 14.98 -11.02 -2.62
CA PHE A 99 14.11 -10.01 -2.01
C PHE A 99 13.32 -10.61 -0.84
N SER A 100 13.44 -9.99 0.33
CA SER A 100 12.70 -10.35 1.54
C SER A 100 11.98 -9.14 2.15
N ILE A 101 10.85 -9.37 2.80
CA ILE A 101 10.16 -8.36 3.61
C ILE A 101 10.57 -8.59 5.07
N LYS A 102 11.07 -7.55 5.73
CA LYS A 102 11.39 -7.55 7.16
C LYS A 102 10.47 -6.59 7.91
N VAL A 103 10.30 -6.85 9.19
CA VAL A 103 9.60 -5.97 10.14
C VAL A 103 10.67 -5.23 10.93
N PHE A 104 10.46 -3.93 11.14
CA PHE A 104 11.27 -3.13 12.04
C PHE A 104 10.72 -3.24 13.45
N GLU A 105 11.52 -3.76 14.37
CA GLU A 105 11.24 -3.83 15.80
C GLU A 105 12.31 -2.99 16.53
N GLU A 106 11.88 -2.11 17.44
CA GLU A 106 12.75 -1.33 18.33
C GLU A 106 13.29 -2.17 19.49
#